data_AF-A0A956ZNF2-F1
#
_entry.id   AF-A0A956ZNF2-F1
#
_cell.length_a   1.000
_cell.length_b   1.000
_cell.length_c   1.000
_cell.angle_alpha   90.00
_cell.angle_beta   90.00
_cell.angle_gamma   90.00
#
_symmetry.space_group_name_H-M   'P 1'
#
loop_
_entity.id
_entity.type
_entity.pdbx_description
1 polymer ?
#
loop_
_entity_poly.entity_id
_entity_poly.type
_entity_poly.pdbx_seq_one_letter_code
_entity_poly.pdbx_strand_id
1 'polypeptide(L)' 'MDHRSFDRRNIRTCAHCNLRYDWRRSPSSLKMTYCGSICEAAGLGFTIDALMLMELPQPNAA' A
#
# COMPACT_ATOMS: atom_id res chain seq x y z
N MET A 1 -6.56 -0.26 27.64
CA MET A 1 -7.19 0.26 26.41
C MET A 1 -6.33 1.41 25.92
N ASP A 2 -5.72 1.27 24.74
CA ASP A 2 -4.72 2.23 24.22
C ASP A 2 -5.27 3.67 24.14
N HIS A 3 -4.72 4.57 24.96
CA HIS A 3 -4.89 6.03 24.82
C HIS A 3 -4.08 6.55 23.62
N ARG A 4 -4.35 6.01 22.43
CA ARG A 4 -3.68 6.40 21.20
C ARG A 4 -4.13 7.81 20.81
N SER A 5 -3.31 8.80 21.15
CA SER A 5 -3.45 10.15 20.65
C SER A 5 -3.38 10.12 19.11
N PHE A 6 -4.49 10.46 18.48
CA PHE A 6 -4.59 10.72 17.04
C PHE A 6 -4.45 12.24 16.87
N ASP A 7 -3.22 12.72 16.71
CA ASP A 7 -2.99 14.12 16.37
C ASP A 7 -3.55 14.37 14.96
N ARG A 8 -4.55 15.25 14.87
CA ARG A 8 -5.28 15.52 13.61
C ARG A 8 -4.37 16.01 12.49
N ARG A 9 -3.20 16.59 12.79
CA ARG A 9 -2.22 17.05 11.78
C ARG A 9 -1.54 15.87 11.07
N ASN A 10 -1.53 14.70 11.69
CA ASN A 10 -0.95 13.48 11.13
C ASN A 10 -1.98 12.57 10.45
N ILE A 11 -3.25 12.99 10.38
CA ILE A 11 -4.31 12.19 9.78
C ILE A 11 -4.43 12.53 8.29
N ARG A 12 -4.35 11.49 7.46
CA ARG A 12 -4.55 11.56 6.01
C ARG A 12 -5.64 10.61 5.57
N THR A 13 -6.10 10.77 4.33
CA THR A 13 -7.08 9.90 3.69
C THR A 13 -6.36 9.02 2.68
N CYS A 14 -6.59 7.71 2.76
CA CYS A 14 -5.98 6.73 1.84
C CYS A 14 -6.55 6.90 0.43
N ALA A 15 -5.69 6.97 -0.58
CA ALA A 15 -6.12 7.11 -1.97
C ALA A 15 -6.87 5.88 -2.53
N HIS A 16 -6.66 4.70 -1.94
CA HIS A 16 -7.28 3.45 -2.42
C HIS A 16 -8.62 3.14 -1.71
N CYS A 17 -8.63 3.13 -0.37
CA CYS A 17 -9.81 2.73 0.42
C CYS A 17 -10.56 3.91 1.08
N ASN A 18 -10.09 5.14 0.90
CA ASN A 18 -10.68 6.37 1.43
C ASN A 18 -10.80 6.44 2.98
N LEU A 19 -10.10 5.56 3.71
CA LEU A 19 -10.07 5.56 5.18
C LEU A 19 -9.12 6.65 5.70
N ARG A 20 -9.49 7.24 6.85
CA ARG A 20 -8.61 8.14 7.61
C ARG A 20 -7.60 7.34 8.41
N TYR A 21 -6.33 7.70 8.32
CA TYR A 21 -5.24 6.98 8.98
C TYR A 21 -4.11 7.93 9.40
N ASP A 22 -3.33 7.53 10.41
CA ASP A 22 -2.13 8.25 10.84
C ASP A 22 -0.94 7.86 9.95
N TRP A 23 -0.41 8.82 9.17
CA TRP A 23 0.66 8.54 8.21
C TRP A 23 1.96 8.06 8.89
N ARG A 24 2.20 8.42 10.17
CA ARG A 24 3.41 8.00 10.89
C ARG A 24 3.38 6.52 11.27
N ARG A 25 2.20 5.92 11.29
CA ARG A 25 1.97 4.51 11.66
C ARG A 25 1.74 3.62 10.44
N SER A 26 1.63 4.20 9.25
CA SER A 26 1.42 3.41 8.06
C SER A 26 2.69 2.64 7.67
N PRO A 27 2.60 1.32 7.41
CA PRO A 27 3.72 0.50 6.94
C PRO A 27 4.01 0.64 5.43
N SER A 28 3.28 1.53 4.73
CA SER A 28 3.51 1.83 3.31
C SER A 28 4.82 2.58 3.05
N SER A 29 5.41 2.39 1.88
CA SER A 29 6.52 3.22 1.41
C SER A 29 6.03 4.66 1.10
N LEU A 30 4.87 4.76 0.44
CA LEU A 30 4.08 5.99 0.27
C LEU A 30 3.08 6.16 1.43
N LYS A 31 3.59 6.20 2.67
CA LYS A 31 2.79 6.37 3.89
C LYS A 31 1.94 7.64 3.94
N MET A 32 2.22 8.65 3.11
CA MET A 32 1.40 9.88 3.02
C MET A 32 0.28 9.80 1.97
N THR A 33 0.16 8.66 1.29
CA THR A 33 -0.83 8.39 0.22
C THR A 33 -1.68 7.16 0.56
N TYR A 34 -1.07 6.10 1.11
CA TYR A 34 -1.73 4.84 1.41
C TYR A 34 -1.68 4.51 2.90
N CYS A 35 -2.74 3.88 3.40
CA CYS A 35 -2.82 3.48 4.80
C CYS A 35 -1.97 2.25 5.14
N GLY A 36 -1.58 1.44 4.16
CA GLY A 36 -0.69 0.30 4.34
C GLY A 36 -0.30 -0.37 3.02
N SER A 37 0.69 -1.26 3.08
CA SER A 37 1.38 -1.82 1.90
C SER A 37 0.44 -2.52 0.90
N ILE A 38 -0.68 -3.08 1.39
CA ILE A 38 -1.72 -3.68 0.53
C ILE A 38 -2.42 -2.63 -0.33
N CYS A 39 -2.86 -1.52 0.28
CA CYS A 39 -3.50 -0.43 -0.45
C CYS A 39 -2.53 0.26 -1.41
N GLU A 40 -1.25 0.29 -1.06
CA GLU A 40 -0.19 0.77 -1.94
C GLU A 40 -0.01 -0.12 -3.16
N ALA A 41 0.16 -1.44 -2.96
CA ALA A 41 0.28 -2.39 -4.06
C ALA A 41 -0.95 -2.34 -4.98
N ALA A 42 -2.16 -2.28 -4.41
CA ALA A 42 -3.40 -2.19 -5.17
C ALA A 42 -3.56 -0.86 -5.91
N GLY A 43 -3.15 0.27 -5.32
CA GLY A 43 -3.22 1.58 -5.94
C GLY A 43 -2.17 1.81 -7.04
N LEU A 44 -1.02 1.14 -6.96
CA LEU A 44 0.05 1.22 -7.97
C LEU A 44 -0.17 0.26 -9.16
N GLY A 45 -1.11 -0.68 -9.06
CA GLY A 45 -1.54 -1.56 -10.17
C GLY A 45 -0.64 -2.77 -10.42
N PHE A 46 0.64 -2.73 -10.07
CA PHE A 46 1.57 -3.86 -10.16
C PHE A 46 2.81 -3.57 -9.30
N THR A 47 3.22 -4.51 -8.46
CA THR A 47 4.54 -4.48 -7.84
C THR A 47 5.56 -5.04 -8.83
N ILE A 48 6.81 -4.55 -8.82
CA ILE A 48 7.91 -5.13 -9.61
C ILE A 48 8.02 -6.63 -9.34
N ASP A 49 7.77 -7.05 -8.10
CA ASP A 49 7.71 -8.45 -7.67
C ASP A 49 6.66 -9.26 -8.47
N ALA A 50 5.45 -8.72 -8.66
CA ALA A 50 4.41 -9.39 -9.47
C ALA A 50 4.78 -9.49 -10.96
N LEU A 51 5.51 -8.50 -11.50
CA LEU A 51 6.04 -8.56 -12.87
C LEU A 51 7.09 -9.67 -12.99
N MET A 52 8.00 -9.78 -12.02
CA MET A 52 9.04 -10.83 -11.97
C MET A 52 8.47 -12.25 -11.80
N LEU A 53 7.31 -12.41 -11.16
CA LEU A 53 6.64 -13.73 -11.11
C LEU A 53 5.95 -14.12 -12.44
N MET A 54 5.60 -13.15 -13.29
CA MET A 54 4.91 -13.42 -14.57
C MET A 54 5.85 -13.77 -15.72
N GLU A 55 7.15 -13.60 -15.55
CA GLU A 55 8.20 -14.03 -16.51
C GLU A 55 8.55 -15.52 -16.37
N LEU A 56 7.59 -16.36 -15.96
CA LEU A 56 7.68 -17.80 -16.18
C LEU A 56 7.64 -18.08 -17.69
N PRO A 57 8.70 -18.65 -18.28
CA PRO A 57 8.66 -19.05 -19.68
C PRO A 57 7.55 -20.08 -19.88
N GLN A 58 6.64 -19.83 -20.82
CA GLN A 58 5.72 -20.84 -21.33
C GLN A 58 6.57 -22.01 -21.86
N PRO A 59 6.51 -23.22 -21.29
CA PRO A 59 7.42 -24.32 -21.67
C PRO A 59 7.07 -24.98 -23.02
N ASN A 60 6.25 -24.37 -23.88
CA ASN A 60 5.85 -24.94 -25.16
C ASN A 60 5.34 -23.89 -26.17
N ALA A 61 6.20 -22.97 -26.58
CA ALA A 61 6.05 -22.25 -27.84
C ALA A 61 7.13 -22.70 -28.84
N ALA A 62 7.26 -24.01 -29.05
CA ALA A 62 7.98 -24.65 -30.16
C ALA A 62 7.66 -26.14 -30.20
#